data_AF-A0AAU3F1N5-F1
#
_entry.id   AF-A0AAU3F1N5-F1
#
_cell.length_a   1.000
_cell.length_b   1.000
_cell.length_c   1.000
_cell.angle_alpha   90.00
_cell.angle_beta   90.00
_cell.angle_gamma   90.00
#
_symmetry.space_group_name_H-M   'P 1'
#
loop_
_entity.id
_entity.type
_entity.pdbx_description
1 polymer ?
#
loop_
_entity_poly.entity_id
_entity_poly.type
_entity_poly.pdbx_seq_one_letter_code
_entity_poly.pdbx_strand_id
1 'polypeptide(L)'
;MGRGRAKAKQTKVARQLKYNSGGTDLSRLANELGASPSSQPPNAEPFEDDDEEDDPYAQYADLYNDDDDEDEESGPSSQRRGA
;
A
#
# COMPACT_ATOMS: atom_id res chain seq x y z
N MET A 1 -40.58 17.69 -12.36
CA MET A 1 -39.37 18.51 -12.12
C MET A 1 -38.47 18.05 -10.94
N GLY A 2 -38.67 16.87 -10.30
CA GLY A 2 -37.90 16.49 -9.10
C GLY A 2 -36.70 15.52 -9.29
N ARG A 3 -36.53 14.90 -10.46
CA ARG A 3 -35.55 13.80 -10.66
C ARG A 3 -34.09 14.25 -10.57
N GLY A 4 -33.76 15.46 -11.01
CA GLY A 4 -32.37 15.96 -11.01
C GLY A 4 -31.77 16.12 -9.60
N ARG A 5 -32.58 16.59 -8.64
CA ARG A 5 -32.14 16.76 -7.24
C ARG A 5 -31.92 15.41 -6.55
N ALA A 6 -32.83 14.46 -6.77
CA ALA A 6 -32.69 13.11 -6.25
C ALA A 6 -31.43 12.43 -6.83
N LYS A 7 -31.22 12.52 -8.14
CA LYS A 7 -30.02 11.97 -8.81
C LYS A 7 -28.73 12.59 -8.26
N ALA A 8 -28.69 13.91 -8.10
CA ALA A 8 -27.52 14.59 -7.53
C ALA A 8 -27.21 14.14 -6.10
N LYS A 9 -28.23 13.99 -5.25
CA LYS A 9 -28.06 13.46 -3.88
C LYS A 9 -27.51 12.03 -3.91
N GLN A 10 -28.08 11.17 -4.76
CA GLN A 10 -27.64 9.77 -4.89
C GLN A 10 -26.19 9.67 -5.37
N THR A 11 -25.80 10.46 -6.38
CA THR A 11 -24.41 10.49 -6.86
C THR A 11 -23.44 11.00 -5.79
N LYS A 12 -23.84 11.99 -4.98
CA LYS A 12 -23.01 12.48 -3.86
C LYS A 12 -22.81 11.39 -2.80
N VAL A 13 -23.88 10.72 -2.38
CA VAL A 13 -23.82 9.61 -1.41
C VAL A 13 -22.99 8.46 -1.95
N ALA A 14 -23.19 8.06 -3.19
CA ALA A 14 -22.43 6.98 -3.82
C ALA A 14 -20.93 7.31 -3.93
N ARG A 15 -20.59 8.55 -4.30
CA ARG A 15 -19.19 9.02 -4.33
C ARG A 15 -18.59 8.99 -2.92
N GLN A 16 -19.35 9.45 -1.93
CA GLN A 16 -18.92 9.36 -0.54
C GLN A 16 -18.70 7.90 -0.15
N LEU A 17 -19.61 6.96 -0.39
CA LEU A 17 -19.36 5.55 -0.08
C LEU A 17 -18.15 4.95 -0.83
N LYS A 18 -17.97 5.31 -2.11
CA LYS A 18 -16.89 4.76 -2.94
C LYS A 18 -15.51 5.28 -2.54
N TYR A 19 -15.41 6.56 -2.20
CA TYR A 19 -14.12 7.23 -1.96
C TYR A 19 -13.96 7.74 -0.52
N ASN A 20 -14.94 7.51 0.34
CA ASN A 20 -14.73 7.54 1.78
C ASN A 20 -13.99 6.25 2.09
N SER A 21 -12.67 6.34 2.02
CA SER A 21 -11.72 5.39 2.62
C SER A 21 -11.85 5.44 4.15
N GLY A 22 -13.09 5.38 4.64
CA GLY A 22 -13.52 5.91 5.92
C GLY A 22 -12.59 5.48 7.03
N GLY A 23 -12.33 6.41 7.95
CA GLY A 23 -11.53 6.18 9.15
C GLY A 23 -12.04 4.95 9.88
N THR A 24 -11.48 3.81 9.51
CA THR A 24 -11.55 2.60 10.28
C THR A 24 -10.86 2.93 11.58
N ASP A 25 -11.56 2.69 12.69
CA ASP A 25 -10.92 2.76 13.99
C ASP A 25 -9.93 1.60 14.04
N LEU A 26 -8.69 1.88 13.60
CA LEU A 26 -7.61 0.91 13.55
C LEU A 26 -7.33 0.33 14.94
N SER A 27 -7.58 1.11 16.00
CA SER A 27 -7.46 0.65 17.38
C SER A 27 -8.55 -0.38 17.71
N ARG A 28 -9.80 -0.16 17.29
CA ARG A 28 -10.86 -1.17 17.47
C ARG A 28 -10.61 -2.44 16.66
N LEU A 29 -10.16 -2.29 15.40
CA LEU A 29 -9.81 -3.42 14.53
C LEU A 29 -8.64 -4.23 15.11
N ALA A 30 -7.60 -3.56 15.60
CA ALA A 30 -6.45 -4.19 16.23
C ALA A 30 -6.86 -5.00 17.46
N ASN A 31 -7.77 -4.47 18.28
CA ASN A 31 -8.30 -5.19 19.44
C ASN A 31 -9.13 -6.43 19.03
N GLU A 32 -9.95 -6.34 17.98
CA GLU A 32 -10.71 -7.49 17.46
C GLU A 32 -9.80 -8.56 16.83
N LEU A 33 -8.69 -8.16 16.19
CA LEU A 33 -7.70 -9.06 15.61
C LEU A 33 -6.66 -9.58 16.62
N GLY A 34 -6.68 -9.09 17.87
CA GLY A 34 -5.66 -9.41 18.87
C GLY A 34 -4.28 -8.82 18.57
N ALA A 35 -4.17 -7.90 17.63
CA ALA A 35 -2.94 -7.20 17.25
C ALA A 35 -2.64 -6.05 18.23
N SER A 36 -2.41 -6.38 19.50
CA SER A 36 -2.07 -5.39 20.52
C SER A 36 -0.55 -5.18 20.55
N PRO A 37 -0.01 -3.94 20.48
CA PRO A 37 1.43 -3.70 20.43
C PRO A 37 2.18 -4.14 21.70
N SER A 38 1.46 -4.40 22.80
CA SER A 38 2.02 -4.93 24.04
C SER A 38 1.99 -6.46 24.13
N SER A 39 1.38 -7.13 23.14
CA SER A 39 1.28 -8.58 23.08
C SER A 39 2.12 -9.08 21.91
N GLN A 40 3.43 -8.91 22.02
CA GLN A 40 4.36 -9.81 21.34
C GLN A 40 3.92 -11.24 21.72
N PRO A 41 3.57 -12.12 20.77
CA PRO A 41 3.28 -13.50 21.13
C PRO A 41 4.51 -14.04 21.87
N PRO A 42 4.33 -14.80 22.97
CA PRO A 42 5.46 -15.38 23.71
C PRO A 42 6.28 -16.36 22.85
N ASN A 43 5.81 -16.64 21.62
CA ASN A 43 6.44 -17.46 20.61
C ASN A 43 6.54 -16.72 19.26
N ALA A 44 6.89 -15.43 19.27
CA ALA A 44 7.49 -14.80 18.09
C ALA A 44 8.87 -15.44 17.89
N GLU A 45 8.89 -16.63 17.31
CA GLU A 45 10.11 -17.15 16.70
C GLU A 45 10.60 -16.05 15.73
N PRO A 46 11.90 -15.74 15.71
CA PRO A 46 12.46 -15.05 14.57
C PRO A 46 11.96 -15.79 13.34
N PHE A 47 11.36 -15.10 12.36
CA PHE A 47 11.24 -15.69 11.03
C PHE A 47 12.68 -15.96 10.60
N GLU A 48 13.11 -17.22 10.74
CA GLU A 48 14.39 -17.66 10.22
C GLU A 48 14.28 -17.48 8.71
N ASP A 49 15.16 -16.64 8.18
CA ASP A 49 15.34 -16.31 6.77
C ASP A 49 15.84 -17.52 5.95
N ASP A 50 15.56 -18.74 6.42
CA ASP A 50 16.25 -19.95 5.98
C ASP A 50 15.52 -20.66 4.82
N ASP A 51 14.39 -20.12 4.36
CA ASP A 51 13.57 -20.75 3.30
C ASP A 51 13.02 -19.74 2.27
N GLU A 52 13.71 -18.62 2.00
CA GLU A 52 13.31 -17.69 0.91
C GLU A 52 13.20 -18.43 -0.44
N GLU A 53 13.98 -19.50 -0.63
CA GLU A 53 13.95 -20.33 -1.84
C GLU A 53 12.71 -21.25 -1.96
N ASP A 54 11.99 -21.54 -0.87
CA ASP A 54 10.79 -22.41 -0.86
C ASP A 54 9.48 -21.63 -0.60
N ASP A 55 9.54 -20.30 -0.43
CA ASP A 55 8.34 -19.46 -0.40
C ASP A 55 7.74 -19.33 -1.82
N PRO A 56 6.51 -19.83 -2.08
CA PRO A 56 5.84 -19.64 -3.37
C PRO A 56 5.66 -18.18 -3.78
N TYR A 57 5.79 -17.23 -2.85
CA TYR A 57 5.76 -15.79 -3.11
C TYR A 57 7.12 -15.16 -3.44
N ALA A 58 8.26 -15.83 -3.17
CA ALA A 58 9.59 -15.29 -3.46
C ALA A 58 9.78 -14.99 -4.95
N GLN A 59 9.31 -15.86 -5.84
CA GLN A 59 9.36 -15.65 -7.29
C GLN A 59 8.62 -14.39 -7.76
N TYR A 60 7.56 -14.00 -7.03
CA TYR A 60 6.85 -12.75 -7.32
C TYR A 60 7.63 -11.55 -6.81
N ALA A 61 8.27 -11.64 -5.64
CA ALA A 61 9.11 -10.56 -5.13
C ALA A 61 10.26 -10.26 -6.10
N ASP A 62 10.95 -11.29 -6.59
CA ASP A 62 12.06 -11.14 -7.55
C ASP A 62 11.61 -10.45 -8.85
N LEU A 63 10.46 -10.84 -9.40
CA LEU A 63 9.96 -10.31 -10.67
C LEU A 63 9.64 -8.81 -10.62
N TYR A 64 9.28 -8.27 -9.45
CA TYR A 64 8.87 -6.87 -9.28
C TYR A 64 9.90 -6.02 -8.53
N ASN A 65 10.84 -6.62 -7.79
CA ASN A 65 11.94 -5.88 -7.15
C ASN A 65 13.02 -5.47 -8.18
N ASP A 66 13.24 -6.26 -9.23
CA ASP A 66 14.27 -5.99 -10.25
C ASP A 66 13.94 -4.76 -11.15
N ASP A 67 12.70 -4.26 -11.12
CA ASP A 67 12.25 -3.07 -11.86
C ASP A 67 12.48 -1.74 -11.09
N ASP A 68 12.85 -1.76 -9.80
CA ASP A 68 13.02 -0.53 -8.97
C ASP A 68 14.49 -0.04 -8.88
N ASP A 69 15.47 -0.80 -9.39
CA ASP A 69 16.92 -0.48 -9.29
C ASP A 69 17.52 0.20 -10.55
N GLU A 70 16.74 0.53 -11.58
CA GLU A 70 17.25 1.14 -12.83
C GLU A 70 17.00 2.66 -13.00
N ASP A 71 16.54 3.39 -11.99
CA ASP A 71 16.14 4.81 -12.14
C ASP A 71 17.08 5.85 -11.46
N GLU A 72 18.35 5.51 -11.20
CA GLU A 72 19.30 6.45 -10.58
C GLU A 72 20.64 6.66 -11.31
N GLU A 73 20.69 6.75 -12.65
CA GLU A 73 21.83 7.42 -13.30
C GLU A 73 21.54 7.99 -14.71
N SER A 74 20.99 9.20 -14.79
CA SER A 74 21.30 10.11 -15.92
C SER A 74 21.07 11.59 -15.57
N GLY A 75 21.96 12.15 -14.75
CA GLY A 75 22.05 13.60 -14.61
C GLY A 75 22.40 14.26 -15.96
N PRO A 76 21.71 15.33 -16.40
CA PRO A 76 22.02 15.98 -17.66
C PRO A 76 23.35 16.75 -17.51
N SER A 77 24.43 16.19 -18.06
CA SER A 77 25.67 16.92 -18.27
C SER A 77 25.40 18.09 -19.23
N SER A 78 25.33 19.30 -18.69
CA SER A 78 25.27 20.52 -19.50
C SER A 78 26.68 20.84 -20.01
N GLN A 79 27.08 20.25 -21.14
CA GLN A 79 28.25 20.73 -21.89
C GLN A 79 27.97 22.18 -22.33
N ARG A 80 28.53 23.10 -21.55
CA ARG A 80 28.81 24.49 -21.94
C ARG A 80 29.71 24.46 -23.17
N ARG A 81 29.13 24.51 -24.37
CA ARG A 81 29.87 24.89 -25.58
C ARG A 81 29.82 26.40 -25.73
N GLY A 82 30.89 27.04 -25.28
CA GLY A 82 31.27 28.36 -25.77
C GLY A 82 32.07 28.22 -27.07
N ALA A 83 31.74 29.08 -28.03
CA ALA A 83 32.64 29.86 -28.89
C ALA A 83 31.76 30.73 -29.80
#